data_AF-A0A8R1U115-F1
#
_entry.id   AF-A0A8R1U115-F1
#
_cell.length_a   1.000
_cell.length_b   1.000
_cell.length_c   1.000
_cell.angle_alpha   90.00
_cell.angle_beta   90.00
_cell.angle_gamma   90.00
#
_symmetry.space_group_name_H-M   'P 1'
#
loop_
_entity.id
_entity.type
_entity.pdbx_description
1 polymer ?
#
loop_
_entity_poly.entity_id
_entity_poly.type
_entity_poly.pdbx_seq_one_letter_code
_entity_poly.pdbx_strand_id
1 'polypeptide(L)'
;MVEIWDDLRRRARTLENHIDVKLVILNKLASGTSGRYESLLNDKATASGKQELFDSLSAEIETMIAKLTQVDDQMTEYILKCQANSRTGAWASSPALQHTLKRHREILRDYCTEYNRSHDNIRNQLQRESLLSGGSNESSHLNNRAKASDMYLKENEHISSCDRLLDEQISIAISAKEHIHNQRVSLRDISKKMNTLAKKYPLLNSIMQKMQMRKRRDSIVMAVVISACLILMYIYVVHM
;
A
#
# COMPACT_ATOMS: atom_id res chain seq x y z
N MET A 1 2.67 -23.55 16.98
CA MET A 1 3.04 -22.18 16.56
C MET A 1 2.82 -21.99 15.08
N VAL A 2 3.60 -22.68 14.25
CA VAL A 2 3.45 -22.68 12.79
C VAL A 2 2.02 -23.09 12.38
N GLU A 3 1.42 -24.05 13.08
CA GLU A 3 0.04 -24.47 12.83
C GLU A 3 -1.02 -23.38 13.00
N ILE A 4 -0.91 -22.50 14.02
CA ILE A 4 -1.88 -21.42 14.26
C ILE A 4 -1.76 -20.38 13.15
N TRP A 5 -0.52 -20.05 12.77
CA TRP A 5 -0.24 -19.15 11.67
C TRP A 5 -0.74 -19.70 10.33
N ASP A 6 -0.53 -20.99 10.09
CA ASP A 6 -1.00 -21.66 8.88
C ASP A 6 -2.53 -21.78 8.84
N ASP A 7 -3.19 -22.00 9.98
CA ASP A 7 -4.66 -21.99 10.09
C ASP A 7 -5.24 -20.60 9.78
N LEU A 8 -4.69 -19.54 10.39
CA LEU A 8 -5.06 -18.16 10.08
C LEU A 8 -4.93 -17.87 8.59
N ARG A 9 -3.82 -18.29 7.96
CA ARG A 9 -3.59 -18.11 6.52
C ARG A 9 -4.56 -18.89 5.66
N ARG A 10 -4.91 -20.12 6.05
CA ARG A 10 -5.93 -20.91 5.34
C ARG A 10 -7.28 -20.22 5.43
N ARG A 11 -7.67 -19.73 6.61
CA ARG A 11 -8.91 -18.96 6.81
C ARG A 11 -8.95 -17.69 5.96
N ALA A 12 -7.87 -16.91 5.97
CA ALA A 12 -7.75 -15.71 5.13
C ALA A 12 -7.94 -16.05 3.66
N ARG A 13 -7.19 -17.01 3.11
CA ARG A 13 -7.31 -17.41 1.70
C ARG A 13 -8.70 -17.92 1.32
N THR A 14 -9.34 -18.67 2.20
CA THR A 14 -10.72 -19.13 1.95
C THR A 14 -11.65 -17.92 1.84
N LEU A 15 -11.56 -16.95 2.75
CA LEU A 15 -12.34 -15.71 2.69
C LEU A 15 -12.03 -14.88 1.44
N GLU A 16 -10.74 -14.72 1.08
CA GLU A 16 -10.29 -14.05 -0.14
C GLU A 16 -10.96 -14.67 -1.39
N ASN A 17 -10.91 -16.00 -1.54
CA ASN A 17 -11.54 -16.70 -2.65
C ASN A 17 -13.07 -16.50 -2.69
N HIS A 18 -13.74 -16.48 -1.53
CA HIS A 18 -15.17 -16.22 -1.48
C HIS A 18 -15.52 -14.79 -1.87
N ILE A 19 -14.70 -13.81 -1.45
CA ILE A 19 -14.85 -12.41 -1.82
C ILE A 19 -14.66 -12.24 -3.33
N ASP A 20 -13.64 -12.85 -3.93
CA ASP A 20 -13.39 -12.81 -5.38
C ASP A 20 -14.63 -13.26 -6.18
N VAL A 21 -15.18 -14.42 -5.84
CA VAL A 21 -16.35 -14.98 -6.53
C VAL A 21 -17.54 -14.03 -6.44
N LYS A 22 -17.79 -13.44 -5.26
CA LYS A 22 -18.92 -12.53 -5.07
C LYS A 22 -18.72 -11.17 -5.71
N LEU A 23 -17.51 -10.62 -5.70
CA LEU A 23 -17.18 -9.38 -6.41
C LEU A 23 -17.36 -9.55 -7.93
N VAL A 24 -17.03 -10.71 -8.49
CA VAL A 24 -17.32 -11.00 -9.90
C VAL A 24 -18.84 -11.01 -10.16
N ILE A 25 -19.64 -11.59 -9.27
CA ILE A 25 -21.11 -11.57 -9.39
C ILE A 25 -21.65 -10.14 -9.28
N LEU A 26 -21.14 -9.34 -8.34
CA LEU A 26 -21.50 -7.95 -8.14
C LEU A 26 -21.18 -7.12 -9.39
N ASN A 27 -19.98 -7.25 -9.93
CA ASN A 27 -19.56 -6.57 -11.16
C ASN A 27 -20.36 -6.97 -12.40
N LYS A 28 -20.86 -8.21 -12.46
CA LYS A 28 -21.78 -8.65 -13.52
C LYS A 28 -23.14 -7.98 -13.40
N LEU A 29 -23.63 -7.74 -12.18
CA LEU A 29 -24.84 -6.95 -11.95
C LEU A 29 -24.65 -5.50 -12.45
N ALA A 30 -23.46 -4.91 -12.22
CA ALA A 30 -23.10 -3.57 -12.70
C ALA A 30 -22.99 -3.45 -14.22
N SER A 31 -22.47 -4.48 -14.90
CA SER A 31 -22.19 -4.37 -16.34
C SER A 31 -23.45 -4.42 -17.20
N GLY A 32 -24.64 -4.62 -16.62
CA GLY A 32 -25.90 -4.79 -17.36
C GLY A 32 -25.90 -5.99 -18.33
N THR A 33 -24.80 -6.77 -18.40
CA THR A 33 -24.61 -7.92 -19.29
C THR A 33 -25.34 -9.17 -18.76
N SER A 34 -26.33 -8.97 -17.89
CA SER A 34 -27.13 -10.00 -17.24
C SER A 34 -28.09 -10.73 -18.20
N GLY A 35 -27.98 -10.51 -19.51
CA GLY A 35 -28.78 -11.19 -20.53
C GLY A 35 -28.67 -12.72 -20.54
N ARG A 36 -27.74 -13.34 -19.79
CA ARG A 36 -27.71 -14.80 -19.58
C ARG A 36 -28.18 -15.28 -18.22
N TYR A 37 -28.21 -14.44 -17.18
CA TYR A 37 -28.72 -14.84 -15.87
C TYR A 37 -30.18 -14.45 -15.66
N GLU A 38 -30.71 -13.47 -16.41
CA GLU A 38 -32.16 -13.24 -16.46
C GLU A 38 -32.94 -14.49 -16.86
N SER A 39 -32.37 -15.36 -17.71
CA SER A 39 -33.00 -16.64 -18.04
C SER A 39 -33.16 -17.58 -16.84
N LEU A 40 -32.41 -17.41 -15.75
CA LEU A 40 -32.55 -18.21 -14.53
C LEU A 40 -33.44 -17.53 -13.47
N LEU A 41 -33.69 -16.23 -13.59
CA LEU A 41 -34.46 -15.43 -12.63
C LEU A 41 -35.67 -14.74 -13.29
N ASN A 42 -36.26 -15.40 -14.29
CA ASN A 42 -37.53 -15.03 -14.89
C ASN A 42 -38.65 -15.15 -13.84
N ASP A 43 -38.81 -14.11 -12.99
CA ASP A 43 -40.08 -13.69 -12.37
C ASP A 43 -40.04 -12.40 -11.51
N LYS A 44 -38.92 -11.67 -11.43
CA LYS A 44 -38.86 -10.35 -10.77
C LYS A 44 -38.15 -9.30 -11.61
N ALA A 45 -38.59 -9.11 -12.86
CA ALA A 45 -38.14 -8.04 -13.77
C ALA A 45 -38.48 -6.60 -13.30
N THR A 46 -38.63 -6.39 -11.99
CA THR A 46 -38.76 -5.06 -11.38
C THR A 46 -37.38 -4.61 -10.93
N ALA A 47 -37.07 -3.32 -11.11
CA ALA A 47 -35.87 -2.69 -10.54
C ALA A 47 -35.68 -3.03 -9.05
N SER A 48 -36.79 -3.29 -8.34
CA SER A 48 -36.83 -3.78 -6.96
C SER A 48 -36.12 -5.13 -6.75
N GLY A 49 -36.27 -6.11 -7.65
CA GLY A 49 -35.59 -7.41 -7.53
C GLY A 49 -34.07 -7.29 -7.67
N LYS A 50 -33.60 -6.43 -8.58
CA LYS A 50 -32.16 -6.13 -8.72
C LYS A 50 -31.61 -5.43 -7.48
N GLN A 51 -32.38 -4.51 -6.89
CA GLN A 51 -32.03 -3.83 -5.65
C GLN A 51 -31.92 -4.82 -4.48
N GLU A 52 -32.90 -5.71 -4.29
CA GLU A 52 -32.86 -6.74 -3.23
C GLU A 52 -31.62 -7.64 -3.36
N LEU A 53 -31.29 -8.08 -4.58
CA LEU A 53 -30.10 -8.88 -4.86
C LEU A 53 -28.80 -8.10 -4.61
N PHE A 54 -28.76 -6.83 -5.01
CA PHE A 54 -27.63 -5.95 -4.74
C PHE A 54 -27.41 -5.77 -3.24
N ASP A 55 -28.46 -5.45 -2.48
CA ASP A 55 -28.38 -5.21 -1.05
C ASP A 55 -27.96 -6.49 -0.30
N SER A 56 -28.51 -7.64 -0.69
CA SER A 56 -28.12 -8.93 -0.12
C SER A 56 -26.66 -9.29 -0.41
N LEU A 57 -26.20 -9.08 -1.65
CA LEU A 57 -24.83 -9.41 -2.04
C LEU A 57 -23.81 -8.46 -1.40
N SER A 58 -24.15 -7.17 -1.33
CA SER A 58 -23.36 -6.12 -0.68
C SER A 58 -23.20 -6.41 0.81
N ALA A 59 -24.29 -6.70 1.52
CA ALA A 59 -24.25 -7.07 2.94
C ALA A 59 -23.38 -8.31 3.19
N GLU A 60 -23.46 -9.31 2.32
CA GLU A 60 -22.64 -10.52 2.45
C GLU A 60 -21.14 -10.22 2.22
N ILE A 61 -20.80 -9.42 1.21
CA ILE A 61 -19.41 -9.01 0.95
C ILE A 61 -18.86 -8.19 2.13
N GLU A 62 -19.62 -7.24 2.66
CA GLU A 62 -19.23 -6.46 3.85
C GLU A 62 -18.94 -7.36 5.05
N THR A 63 -19.80 -8.35 5.30
CA THR A 63 -19.57 -9.29 6.41
C THR A 63 -18.31 -10.13 6.20
N MET A 64 -17.98 -10.50 4.95
CA MET A 64 -16.77 -11.25 4.64
C MET A 64 -15.51 -10.38 4.72
N ILE A 65 -15.56 -9.13 4.26
CA ILE A 65 -14.48 -8.15 4.43
C ILE A 65 -14.23 -7.92 5.91
N ALA A 66 -15.27 -7.72 6.73
CA ALA A 66 -15.12 -7.57 8.17
C ALA A 66 -14.47 -8.80 8.84
N LYS A 67 -14.86 -10.01 8.42
CA LYS A 67 -14.22 -11.26 8.89
C LYS A 67 -12.76 -11.36 8.44
N LEU A 68 -12.44 -10.96 7.22
CA LEU A 68 -11.06 -10.97 6.71
C LEU A 68 -10.19 -9.97 7.47
N THR A 69 -10.68 -8.76 7.72
CA THR A 69 -10.02 -7.76 8.58
C THR A 69 -9.73 -8.34 9.97
N GLN A 70 -10.70 -9.01 10.59
CA GLN A 70 -10.50 -9.66 11.90
C GLN A 70 -9.39 -10.73 11.84
N VAL A 71 -9.34 -11.53 10.77
CA VAL A 71 -8.29 -12.55 10.60
C VAL A 71 -6.91 -11.91 10.42
N ASP A 72 -6.81 -10.83 9.65
CA ASP A 72 -5.56 -10.09 9.45
C ASP A 72 -5.07 -9.39 10.74
N ASP A 73 -6.00 -8.89 11.55
CA ASP A 73 -5.69 -8.35 12.88
C ASP A 73 -5.19 -9.45 13.82
N GLN A 74 -5.83 -10.63 13.82
CA GLN A 74 -5.37 -11.81 14.56
C GLN A 74 -3.97 -12.25 14.12
N MET A 75 -3.70 -12.24 12.80
CA MET A 75 -2.36 -12.53 12.27
C MET A 75 -1.33 -11.53 12.76
N THR A 76 -1.67 -10.24 12.74
CA THR A 76 -0.81 -9.16 13.21
C THR A 76 -0.49 -9.34 14.69
N GLU A 77 -1.52 -9.52 15.52
CA GLU A 77 -1.39 -9.72 16.95
C GLU A 77 -0.54 -10.96 17.26
N TYR A 78 -0.76 -12.05 16.53
CA TYR A 78 0.02 -13.28 16.67
C TYR A 78 1.51 -13.07 16.38
N ILE A 79 1.84 -12.34 15.31
CA ILE A 79 3.23 -12.01 14.95
C ILE A 79 3.85 -11.10 16.02
N LEU A 80 3.15 -10.07 16.47
CA LEU A 80 3.64 -9.15 17.51
C LEU A 80 3.91 -9.89 18.83
N LYS A 81 3.00 -10.79 19.24
CA LYS A 81 3.18 -11.64 20.42
C LYS A 81 4.38 -12.57 20.27
N CYS A 82 4.60 -13.15 19.09
CA CYS A 82 5.77 -13.98 18.82
C CYS A 82 7.07 -13.17 18.76
N GLN A 83 7.02 -11.90 18.32
CA GLN A 83 8.17 -11.01 18.29
C GLN A 83 8.62 -10.59 19.69
N ALA A 84 7.68 -10.34 20.61
CA ALA A 84 7.98 -10.00 22.00
C ALA A 84 8.59 -11.17 22.79
N ASN A 85 8.34 -12.41 22.36
CA ASN A 85 8.88 -13.60 23.02
C ASN A 85 10.27 -13.95 22.45
N SER A 86 11.28 -13.95 23.33
CA SER A 86 12.70 -14.15 22.97
C SER A 86 12.98 -15.43 22.19
N ARG A 87 12.22 -16.50 22.43
CA ARG A 87 12.39 -17.80 21.74
C ARG A 87 11.87 -17.78 20.31
N THR A 88 10.90 -16.92 20.02
CA THR A 88 10.11 -16.96 18.79
C THR A 88 10.30 -15.70 17.96
N GLY A 89 10.97 -14.68 18.52
CA GLY A 89 11.21 -13.41 17.87
C GLY A 89 12.02 -13.51 16.59
N ALA A 90 12.97 -14.45 16.51
CA ALA A 90 13.74 -14.69 15.28
C ALA A 90 12.85 -15.21 14.14
N TRP A 91 11.90 -16.12 14.44
CA TRP A 91 10.94 -16.61 13.45
C TRP A 91 9.94 -15.53 13.05
N ALA A 92 9.40 -14.79 14.02
CA ALA A 92 8.44 -13.71 13.78
C ALA A 92 9.03 -12.52 12.99
N SER A 93 10.34 -12.28 13.16
CA SER A 93 11.09 -11.25 12.44
C SER A 93 11.59 -11.71 11.06
N SER A 94 11.25 -12.93 10.63
CA SER A 94 11.61 -13.42 9.31
C SER A 94 11.03 -12.50 8.22
N PRO A 95 11.85 -11.99 7.28
CA PRO A 95 11.39 -11.10 6.22
C PRO A 95 10.24 -11.70 5.39
N ALA A 96 10.25 -13.02 5.18
CA ALA A 96 9.20 -13.72 4.44
C ALA A 96 7.84 -13.65 5.16
N LEU A 97 7.84 -13.70 6.49
CA LEU A 97 6.62 -13.64 7.31
C LEU A 97 6.03 -12.22 7.28
N GLN A 98 6.89 -11.22 7.47
CA GLN A 98 6.51 -9.80 7.41
C GLN A 98 5.96 -9.43 6.04
N HIS A 99 6.61 -9.90 4.97
CA HIS A 99 6.13 -9.70 3.61
C HIS A 99 4.76 -10.36 3.37
N THR A 100 4.56 -11.57 3.90
CA THR A 100 3.27 -12.26 3.79
C THR A 100 2.15 -11.46 4.47
N LEU A 101 2.37 -11.01 5.72
CA LEU A 101 1.37 -10.20 6.44
C LEU A 101 1.05 -8.91 5.70
N LYS A 102 2.09 -8.22 5.19
CA LYS A 102 1.93 -7.02 4.38
C LYS A 102 1.06 -7.29 3.15
N ARG A 103 1.28 -8.42 2.46
CA ARG A 103 0.50 -8.81 1.28
C ARG A 103 -0.98 -9.04 1.61
N HIS A 104 -1.32 -9.70 2.73
CA HIS A 104 -2.72 -9.88 3.12
C HIS A 104 -3.43 -8.53 3.33
N ARG A 105 -2.76 -7.58 3.99
CA ARG A 105 -3.30 -6.22 4.18
C ARG A 105 -3.47 -5.44 2.88
N GLU A 106 -2.54 -5.60 1.94
CA GLU A 106 -2.65 -4.99 0.62
C GLU A 106 -3.85 -5.57 -0.14
N ILE A 107 -4.02 -6.89 -0.14
CA ILE A 107 -5.16 -7.57 -0.77
C ILE A 107 -6.49 -7.13 -0.14
N LEU A 108 -6.56 -7.07 1.20
CA LEU A 108 -7.75 -6.58 1.91
C LEU A 108 -8.10 -5.14 1.50
N ARG A 109 -7.09 -4.26 1.41
CA ARG A 109 -7.28 -2.89 0.96
C ARG A 109 -7.81 -2.86 -0.47
N ASP A 110 -7.24 -3.67 -1.37
CA ASP A 110 -7.68 -3.76 -2.76
C ASP A 110 -9.14 -4.20 -2.82
N TYR A 111 -9.55 -5.22 -2.04
CA TYR A 111 -10.95 -5.63 -1.94
C TYR A 111 -11.89 -4.53 -1.46
N CYS A 112 -11.52 -3.77 -0.43
CA CYS A 112 -12.31 -2.63 0.01
C CYS A 112 -12.47 -1.59 -1.10
N THR A 113 -11.39 -1.28 -1.84
CA THR A 113 -11.45 -0.28 -2.91
C THR A 113 -12.26 -0.74 -4.11
N GLU A 114 -12.11 -2.00 -4.53
CA GLU A 114 -12.89 -2.60 -5.62
C GLU A 114 -14.36 -2.71 -5.22
N TYR A 115 -14.66 -3.19 -4.01
CA TYR A 115 -16.03 -3.25 -3.48
C TYR A 115 -16.69 -1.88 -3.49
N ASN A 116 -16.06 -0.85 -2.92
CA ASN A 116 -16.64 0.50 -2.87
C ASN A 116 -16.88 1.06 -4.28
N ARG A 117 -15.92 0.87 -5.20
CA ARG A 117 -16.07 1.32 -6.60
C ARG A 117 -17.26 0.62 -7.28
N SER A 118 -17.37 -0.69 -7.13
CA SER A 118 -18.45 -1.49 -7.72
C SER A 118 -19.80 -1.16 -7.09
N HIS A 119 -19.84 -1.03 -5.77
CA HIS A 119 -21.02 -0.67 -5.00
C HIS A 119 -21.56 0.70 -5.43
N ASP A 120 -20.71 1.72 -5.49
CA ASP A 120 -21.10 3.07 -5.88
C ASP A 120 -21.56 3.12 -7.35
N ASN A 121 -20.87 2.39 -8.23
CA ASN A 121 -21.27 2.30 -9.63
C ASN A 121 -22.67 1.66 -9.80
N ILE A 122 -22.94 0.55 -9.12
CA ILE A 122 -24.24 -0.12 -9.18
C ILE A 122 -25.32 0.74 -8.53
N ARG A 123 -25.03 1.37 -7.39
CA ARG A 123 -25.98 2.27 -6.72
C ARG A 123 -26.36 3.44 -7.62
N ASN A 124 -25.40 4.05 -8.29
CA ASN A 124 -25.65 5.12 -9.26
C ASN A 124 -26.47 4.63 -10.46
N GLN A 125 -26.23 3.41 -10.93
CA GLN A 125 -27.02 2.80 -11.99
C GLN A 125 -28.46 2.53 -11.55
N LEU A 126 -28.67 1.93 -10.37
CA LEU A 126 -29.99 1.64 -9.82
C LEU A 126 -30.78 2.93 -9.56
N GLN A 127 -30.11 3.98 -9.06
CA GLN A 127 -30.71 5.30 -8.90
C GLN A 127 -31.11 5.90 -10.26
N ARG A 128 -30.25 5.79 -11.28
CA ARG A 128 -30.56 6.24 -12.64
C ARG A 128 -31.73 5.47 -13.24
N GLU A 129 -31.77 4.15 -13.08
CA GLU A 129 -32.87 3.29 -13.54
C GLU A 129 -34.18 3.66 -12.82
N SER A 130 -34.15 3.92 -11.52
CA SER A 130 -35.31 4.36 -10.73
C SER A 130 -35.87 5.71 -11.21
N LEU A 131 -34.99 6.70 -11.42
CA LEU A 131 -35.39 8.03 -11.92
C LEU A 131 -35.96 7.98 -13.34
N LEU A 132 -35.33 7.21 -14.24
CA LEU A 132 -35.81 7.05 -15.62
C LEU A 132 -37.11 6.25 -15.69
N SER A 133 -37.29 5.26 -14.81
CA SER A 133 -38.55 4.52 -14.69
C SER A 133 -39.70 5.43 -14.25
N GLY A 134 -39.45 6.45 -13.41
CA GLY A 134 -40.45 7.44 -13.00
C GLY A 134 -40.83 8.43 -14.12
N GLY A 135 -39.87 8.84 -14.96
CA GLY A 135 -40.09 9.86 -15.98
C GLY A 135 -40.91 9.42 -17.20
N SER A 136 -41.02 8.11 -17.46
CA SER A 136 -41.73 7.64 -18.66
C SER A 136 -43.26 7.72 -18.55
N ASN A 137 -43.83 7.86 -17.35
CA ASN A 137 -45.29 7.70 -17.20
C ASN A 137 -46.09 9.01 -17.32
N GLU A 138 -45.50 10.18 -17.05
CA GLU A 138 -46.20 11.46 -17.16
C GLU A 138 -45.23 12.60 -17.50
N SER A 139 -45.11 12.99 -18.78
CA SER A 139 -44.79 14.38 -19.21
C SER A 139 -44.18 14.48 -20.62
N SER A 140 -44.92 14.10 -21.66
CA SER A 140 -44.47 14.35 -23.04
C SER A 140 -44.50 15.84 -23.43
N HIS A 141 -45.25 16.69 -22.72
CA HIS A 141 -45.49 18.07 -23.16
C HIS A 141 -44.75 19.17 -22.36
N LEU A 142 -44.41 18.97 -21.08
CA LEU A 142 -43.65 19.95 -20.28
C LEU A 142 -42.12 19.80 -20.44
N ASN A 143 -41.67 18.65 -20.95
CA ASN A 143 -40.28 18.25 -20.98
C ASN A 143 -39.37 19.16 -21.83
N ASN A 144 -39.87 19.80 -22.88
CA ASN A 144 -38.97 20.59 -23.75
C ASN A 144 -38.48 21.88 -23.06
N ARG A 145 -39.35 22.53 -22.26
CA ARG A 145 -38.96 23.71 -21.48
C ARG A 145 -38.13 23.34 -20.25
N ALA A 146 -38.51 22.26 -19.57
CA ALA A 146 -37.75 21.73 -18.44
C ALA A 146 -36.34 21.31 -18.85
N LYS A 147 -36.16 20.68 -20.02
CA LYS A 147 -34.84 20.29 -20.55
C LYS A 147 -33.89 21.46 -20.74
N ALA A 148 -34.37 22.61 -21.22
CA ALA A 148 -33.51 23.79 -21.35
C ALA A 148 -33.05 24.30 -19.98
N SER A 149 -33.97 24.46 -19.02
CA SER A 149 -33.61 24.87 -17.65
C SER A 149 -32.71 23.84 -16.95
N ASP A 150 -32.95 22.55 -17.18
CA ASP A 150 -32.17 21.45 -16.61
C ASP A 150 -30.75 21.42 -17.19
N MET A 151 -30.62 21.73 -18.49
CA MET A 151 -29.31 21.90 -19.13
C MET A 151 -28.51 23.07 -18.52
N TYR A 152 -29.15 24.22 -18.25
CA TYR A 152 -28.49 25.35 -17.58
C TYR A 152 -28.16 25.05 -16.11
N LEU A 153 -29.02 24.33 -15.39
CA LEU A 153 -28.75 23.88 -14.02
C LEU A 153 -27.55 22.94 -13.98
N LYS A 154 -27.50 21.97 -14.91
CA LYS A 154 -26.37 21.05 -15.05
C LYS A 154 -25.08 21.77 -15.45
N GLU A 155 -25.16 22.78 -16.30
CA GLU A 155 -24.01 23.63 -16.63
C GLU A 155 -23.52 24.40 -15.40
N ASN A 156 -24.43 24.95 -14.58
CA ASN A 156 -24.09 25.62 -13.33
C ASN A 156 -23.43 24.67 -12.32
N GLU A 157 -23.95 23.44 -12.18
CA GLU A 157 -23.35 22.41 -11.35
C GLU A 157 -21.95 22.02 -11.85
N HIS A 158 -21.77 21.90 -13.17
CA HIS A 158 -20.45 21.69 -13.78
C HIS A 158 -19.49 22.86 -13.52
N ILE A 159 -19.96 24.11 -13.61
CA ILE A 159 -19.14 25.30 -13.31
C ILE A 159 -18.71 25.28 -11.83
N SER A 160 -19.63 25.01 -10.90
CA SER A 160 -19.31 24.91 -9.46
C SER A 160 -18.35 23.75 -9.17
N SER A 161 -18.50 22.61 -9.85
CA SER A 161 -17.56 21.49 -9.75
C SER A 161 -16.18 21.85 -10.29
N CYS A 162 -16.11 22.51 -11.45
CA CYS A 162 -14.87 23.01 -12.04
C CYS A 162 -14.19 24.04 -11.14
N ASP A 163 -14.94 24.93 -10.51
CA ASP A 163 -14.42 25.92 -9.56
C ASP A 163 -13.71 25.24 -8.38
N ARG A 164 -14.36 24.22 -7.78
CA ARG A 164 -13.73 23.42 -6.71
C ARG A 164 -12.48 22.67 -7.17
N LEU A 165 -12.49 22.12 -8.40
CA LEU A 165 -11.33 21.43 -8.97
C LEU A 165 -10.19 22.40 -9.28
N LEU A 166 -10.49 23.63 -9.70
CA LEU A 166 -9.50 24.68 -9.92
C LEU A 166 -8.86 25.11 -8.60
N ASP A 167 -9.64 25.29 -7.54
CA ASP A 167 -9.13 25.60 -6.20
C ASP A 167 -8.21 24.49 -5.67
N GLU A 168 -8.58 23.23 -5.86
CA GLU A 168 -7.75 22.08 -5.50
C GLU A 168 -6.44 22.07 -6.31
N GLN A 169 -6.50 22.31 -7.62
CA GLN A 169 -5.30 22.40 -8.46
C GLN A 169 -4.40 23.58 -8.09
N ILE A 170 -4.96 24.74 -7.73
CA ILE A 170 -4.21 25.90 -7.25
C ILE A 170 -3.53 25.56 -5.92
N SER A 171 -4.23 24.90 -5.00
CA SER A 171 -3.66 24.44 -3.72
C SER A 171 -2.51 23.46 -3.93
N ILE A 172 -2.69 22.45 -4.79
CA ILE A 172 -1.63 21.49 -5.16
C ILE A 172 -0.44 22.21 -5.81
N ALA A 173 -0.68 23.18 -6.70
CA ALA A 173 0.38 23.94 -7.35
C ALA A 173 1.17 24.82 -6.37
N ILE A 174 0.50 25.49 -5.42
CA ILE A 174 1.13 26.28 -4.36
C ILE A 174 1.96 25.36 -3.44
N SER A 175 1.40 24.23 -3.02
CA SER A 175 2.09 23.24 -2.20
C SER A 175 3.32 22.67 -2.92
N ALA A 176 3.19 22.32 -4.19
CA ALA A 176 4.30 21.83 -5.01
C ALA A 176 5.42 22.88 -5.17
N LYS A 177 5.05 24.16 -5.39
CA LYS A 177 6.00 25.27 -5.44
C LYS A 177 6.76 25.42 -4.11
N GLU A 178 6.06 25.32 -2.98
CA GLU A 178 6.66 25.41 -1.65
C GLU A 178 7.58 24.21 -1.35
N HIS A 179 7.17 22.99 -1.73
CA HIS A 179 8.01 21.80 -1.65
C HIS A 179 9.30 21.93 -2.47
N ILE A 180 9.23 22.40 -3.72
CA ILE A 180 10.41 22.65 -4.57
C ILE A 180 11.32 23.72 -3.94
N HIS A 181 10.72 24.79 -3.39
CA HIS A 181 11.48 25.83 -2.71
C HIS A 181 12.23 25.28 -1.48
N ASN A 182 11.54 24.54 -0.62
CA ASN A 182 12.13 23.92 0.58
C ASN A 182 13.19 22.87 0.22
N GLN A 183 12.98 22.09 -0.85
CA GLN A 183 13.96 21.16 -1.37
C GLN A 183 15.22 21.89 -1.85
N ARG A 184 15.07 23.01 -2.56
CA ARG A 184 16.21 23.84 -3.00
C ARG A 184 16.99 24.40 -1.81
N VAL A 185 16.30 24.86 -0.76
CA VAL A 185 16.95 25.33 0.48
C VAL A 185 17.69 24.19 1.17
N SER A 186 17.06 23.02 1.33
CA SER A 186 17.65 21.83 1.93
C SER A 186 18.89 21.33 1.17
N LEU A 187 18.82 21.26 -0.16
CA LEU A 187 19.99 20.91 -1.01
C LEU A 187 21.12 21.92 -0.85
N ARG A 188 20.80 23.22 -0.72
CA ARG A 188 21.80 24.26 -0.44
C ARG A 188 22.45 24.06 0.93
N ASP A 189 21.69 23.66 1.95
CA ASP A 189 22.21 23.40 3.28
C ASP A 189 23.01 22.11 3.35
N ILE A 190 22.60 21.05 2.64
CA ILE A 190 23.39 19.83 2.45
C ILE A 190 24.69 20.16 1.72
N SER A 191 24.65 20.95 0.64
CA SER A 191 25.85 21.39 -0.08
C SER A 191 26.78 22.20 0.82
N LYS A 192 26.26 23.08 1.67
CA LYS A 192 27.06 23.79 2.68
C LYS A 192 27.71 22.81 3.66
N LYS A 193 26.95 21.86 4.22
CA LYS A 193 27.46 20.83 5.16
C LYS A 193 28.50 19.93 4.48
N MET A 194 28.26 19.49 3.25
CA MET A 194 29.20 18.70 2.43
C MET A 194 30.51 19.47 2.24
N ASN A 195 30.44 20.76 1.89
CA ASN A 195 31.61 21.62 1.79
C ASN A 195 32.34 21.78 3.14
N THR A 196 31.60 21.87 4.26
CA THR A 196 32.20 21.88 5.60
C THR A 196 32.89 20.54 5.94
N LEU A 197 32.30 19.40 5.57
CA LEU A 197 32.88 18.08 5.77
C LEU A 197 34.10 17.83 4.88
N ALA A 198 34.05 18.25 3.62
CA ALA A 198 35.18 18.18 2.69
C ALA A 198 36.40 18.98 3.21
N LYS A 199 36.16 20.15 3.83
CA LYS A 199 37.22 20.91 4.52
C LYS A 199 37.82 20.18 5.73
N LYS A 200 37.09 19.23 6.34
CA LYS A 200 37.59 18.40 7.46
C LYS A 200 38.30 17.12 7.00
N TYR A 201 38.11 16.65 5.78
CA TYR A 201 38.81 15.49 5.24
C TYR A 201 40.35 15.55 5.34
N PRO A 202 41.05 16.69 5.08
CA PRO A 202 42.50 16.75 5.28
C PRO A 202 42.92 16.52 6.74
N LEU A 203 42.09 16.92 7.72
CA LEU A 203 42.34 16.63 9.15
C LEU A 203 42.25 15.13 9.45
N LEU A 204 41.30 14.42 8.82
CA LEU A 204 41.19 12.96 8.96
C LEU A 204 42.41 12.24 8.36
N ASN A 205 42.94 12.73 7.23
CA ASN A 205 44.15 12.13 6.65
C ASN A 205 45.36 12.26 7.58
N SER A 206 45.51 13.42 8.26
CA SER A 206 46.57 13.60 9.26
C SER A 206 46.41 12.67 10.47
N ILE A 207 45.18 12.41 10.90
CA ILE A 207 44.91 11.48 12.02
C ILE A 207 45.13 10.01 11.57
N MET A 208 44.69 9.66 10.37
CA MET A 208 44.88 8.32 9.78
C MET A 208 46.36 7.98 9.64
N GLN A 209 47.17 8.94 9.15
CA GLN A 209 48.63 8.78 9.12
C GLN A 209 49.21 8.55 10.53
N LYS A 210 48.77 9.31 11.55
CA LYS A 210 49.24 9.09 12.93
C LYS A 210 48.90 7.71 13.48
N MET A 211 47.74 7.14 13.13
CA MET A 211 47.34 5.81 13.60
C MET A 211 48.18 4.70 12.96
N GLN A 212 48.47 4.80 11.65
CA GLN A 212 49.29 3.79 10.96
C GLN A 212 50.73 3.76 11.49
N MET A 213 51.31 4.90 11.86
CA MET A 213 52.67 4.97 12.40
C MET A 213 52.84 4.13 13.69
N ARG A 214 51.81 4.04 14.53
CA ARG A 214 51.88 3.28 15.79
C ARG A 214 51.90 1.76 15.54
N LYS A 215 51.02 1.25 14.67
CA LYS A 215 51.00 -0.18 14.28
C LYS A 215 52.27 -0.61 13.54
N ARG A 216 52.81 0.28 12.68
CA ARG A 216 54.01 -0.02 11.90
C ARG A 216 55.25 -0.20 12.78
N ARG A 217 55.36 0.59 13.86
CA ARG A 217 56.48 0.49 14.80
C ARG A 217 56.51 -0.87 15.50
N ASP A 218 55.39 -1.31 16.06
CA ASP A 218 55.34 -2.57 16.82
C ASP A 218 55.58 -3.79 15.90
N SER A 219 55.04 -3.76 14.68
CA SER A 219 55.28 -4.81 13.69
C SER A 219 56.75 -4.90 13.25
N ILE A 220 57.45 -3.76 13.13
CA ILE A 220 58.89 -3.74 12.81
C ILE A 220 59.69 -4.33 13.96
N VAL A 221 59.37 -3.99 15.21
CA VAL A 221 60.06 -4.55 16.39
C VAL A 221 59.88 -6.06 16.44
N MET A 222 58.65 -6.57 16.26
CA MET A 222 58.38 -8.01 16.25
C MET A 222 59.13 -8.73 15.12
N ALA A 223 59.17 -8.15 13.91
CA ALA A 223 59.89 -8.72 12.78
C ALA A 223 61.41 -8.80 13.02
N VAL A 224 61.99 -7.77 13.65
CA VAL A 224 63.41 -7.76 14.02
C VAL A 224 63.74 -8.85 15.05
N VAL A 225 62.87 -9.02 16.06
CA VAL A 225 63.06 -10.06 17.09
C VAL A 225 63.02 -11.46 16.48
N ILE A 226 62.03 -11.73 15.62
CA ILE A 226 61.90 -13.03 14.94
C ILE A 226 63.13 -13.30 14.06
N SER A 227 63.58 -12.31 13.30
CA SER A 227 64.78 -12.41 12.46
C SER A 227 66.03 -12.73 13.28
N ALA A 228 66.24 -12.04 14.40
CA ALA A 228 67.37 -12.29 15.29
C ALA A 228 67.33 -13.71 15.90
N CYS A 229 66.15 -14.20 16.32
CA CYS A 229 65.99 -15.56 16.84
C CYS A 229 66.32 -16.62 15.78
N LEU A 230 65.92 -16.42 14.52
CA LEU A 230 66.24 -17.34 13.43
C LEU A 230 67.75 -17.38 13.14
N ILE A 231 68.43 -16.22 13.19
CA ILE A 231 69.89 -16.14 12.99
C ILE A 231 70.63 -16.87 14.13
N LEU A 232 70.21 -16.68 15.38
CA LEU A 232 70.80 -17.39 16.52
C LEU A 232 70.60 -18.90 16.45
N MET A 233 69.40 -19.35 16.05
CA MET A 233 69.12 -20.78 15.82
C MET A 233 70.00 -21.34 14.70
N TYR A 234 70.18 -20.61 13.61
CA TYR A 234 71.06 -21.03 12.51
C TYR A 234 72.52 -21.16 12.95
N ILE A 235 73.05 -20.17 13.70
CA ILE A 235 74.42 -20.23 14.25
C ILE A 235 74.57 -21.42 15.20
N TYR A 236 73.57 -21.68 16.07
CA TYR A 236 73.61 -22.79 17.01
C TYR A 236 73.65 -24.15 16.29
N VAL A 237 72.82 -24.33 15.26
CA VAL A 237 72.78 -25.57 14.46
C VAL A 237 74.05 -25.78 13.64
N VAL A 238 74.66 -24.71 13.12
CA VAL A 238 75.91 -24.80 12.33
C VAL A 238 77.13 -25.05 13.21
N HIS A 239 77.11 -24.59 14.46
CA HIS A 239 78.23 -24.76 15.40
C HIS A 239 78.20 -26.11 16.15
N MET A 240 77.13 -26.89 16.04
CA MET A 240 76.98 -28.20 16.68
C MET A 240 77.25 -29.34 15.69
#